data_AF-A0A954UH97-F1
#
_entry.id   AF-A0A954UH97-F1
#
_cell.length_a   1.000
_cell.length_b   1.000
_cell.length_c   1.000
_cell.angle_alpha   90.00
_cell.angle_beta   90.00
_cell.angle_gamma   90.00
#
_symmetry.space_group_name_H-M   'P 1'
#
loop_
_entity.id
_entity.type
_entity.pdbx_description
1 polymer ?
#
loop_
_entity_poly.entity_id
_entity_poly.type
_entity_poly.pdbx_seq_one_letter_code
_entity_poly.pdbx_strand_id
1 'polypeptide(L)'
;MFSRRNYRPAAFRLPLVPASLLLWMTMSVTSVHAQTIHVSIQGKPVEGKPIYWKDDFVALMERDGNLVTFAPNKASDYRQVSPSFKSHSQSDLRGELQTEFGRSFEVTGTGHYLVVHPAGQRDKWADRFEQLYRSMHHYFRARSFALKNPEFPLIAIVFPTQQSYLRFAQQNGRRVSSSTLGYYDPESNRIQMFDITANRENFADWYTNAETIIHEAAHQTAFNVGIHNRFAVTPRWLIEGLGTLFEAPGVWDSHAHPDATQRVNRAQLEYYR
;
A
#
# COMPACT_ATOMS: atom_id res chain seq x y z
N MET A 1 -2.34 87.97 -30.95
CA MET A 1 -2.08 87.63 -32.36
C MET A 1 -2.57 86.20 -32.59
N PHE A 2 -3.62 86.05 -33.42
CA PHE A 2 -4.34 84.85 -33.93
C PHE A 2 -3.96 83.43 -33.42
N SER A 3 -4.85 82.74 -32.69
CA SER A 3 -5.97 81.89 -33.17
C SER A 3 -5.58 80.47 -33.61
N ARG A 4 -6.00 79.47 -32.81
CA ARG A 4 -6.51 78.18 -33.31
C ARG A 4 -7.70 77.69 -32.47
N ARG A 5 -8.89 77.84 -33.06
CA ARG A 5 -10.05 76.93 -32.98
C ARG A 5 -9.56 75.47 -33.24
N ASN A 6 -10.12 74.37 -32.72
CA ASN A 6 -11.54 74.02 -32.62
C ASN A 6 -11.73 72.59 -32.04
N TYR A 7 -12.97 72.33 -31.59
CA TYR A 7 -13.69 71.04 -31.49
C TYR A 7 -13.40 70.04 -30.35
N ARG A 8 -14.39 69.93 -29.43
CA ARG A 8 -14.69 68.78 -28.56
C ARG A 8 -15.48 67.71 -29.33
N PRO A 9 -15.23 66.40 -29.17
CA PRO A 9 -16.16 65.36 -29.56
C PRO A 9 -17.04 64.89 -28.40
N ALA A 10 -18.15 64.27 -28.79
CA ALA A 10 -19.38 64.01 -28.05
C ALA A 10 -19.30 62.92 -26.97
N ALA A 11 -20.21 63.03 -26.01
CA ALA A 11 -20.52 62.01 -25.02
C ALA A 11 -21.16 60.78 -25.69
N PHE A 12 -20.52 59.61 -25.55
CA PHE A 12 -21.11 58.32 -25.88
C PHE A 12 -21.63 57.66 -24.60
N ARG A 13 -22.94 57.40 -24.58
CA ARG A 13 -23.60 56.55 -23.59
C ARG A 13 -23.19 55.10 -23.85
N LEU A 14 -22.69 54.41 -22.82
CA LEU A 14 -22.46 52.96 -22.82
C LEU A 14 -23.82 52.23 -22.83
N PRO A 15 -24.01 51.21 -23.69
CA PRO A 15 -25.17 50.33 -23.60
C PRO A 15 -24.95 49.27 -22.52
N LEU A 16 -26.00 49.00 -21.73
CA LEU A 16 -26.12 47.83 -20.88
C LEU A 16 -26.00 46.55 -21.72
N VAL A 17 -25.03 45.70 -21.42
CA VAL A 17 -24.94 44.34 -21.95
C VAL A 17 -25.64 43.40 -20.95
N PRO A 18 -26.51 42.46 -21.38
CA PRO A 18 -27.23 41.60 -20.47
C PRO A 18 -26.31 40.54 -19.85
N ALA A 19 -26.45 40.35 -18.54
CA ALA A 19 -25.81 39.28 -17.79
C ALA A 19 -26.15 37.93 -18.40
N SER A 20 -25.18 37.33 -19.10
CA SER A 20 -25.27 35.95 -19.53
C SER A 20 -25.00 35.06 -18.32
N LEU A 21 -26.06 34.43 -17.78
CA LEU A 21 -25.92 33.34 -16.82
C LEU A 21 -25.14 32.20 -17.50
N LEU A 22 -23.84 32.12 -17.23
CA LEU A 22 -23.04 30.92 -17.44
C LEU A 22 -23.47 29.92 -16.36
N LEU A 23 -24.48 29.11 -16.71
CA LEU A 23 -24.84 27.92 -15.96
C LEU A 23 -23.66 26.96 -16.07
N TRP A 24 -22.75 26.99 -15.09
CA TRP A 24 -21.73 25.96 -14.93
C TRP A 24 -22.46 24.67 -14.57
N MET A 25 -22.79 23.88 -15.59
CA MET A 25 -23.20 22.50 -15.42
C MET A 25 -21.95 21.76 -14.94
N THR A 26 -21.75 21.77 -13.62
CA THR A 26 -20.81 20.86 -12.97
C THR A 26 -21.31 19.46 -13.27
N MET A 27 -20.75 18.82 -14.30
CA MET A 27 -20.82 17.37 -14.39
C MET A 27 -20.16 16.86 -13.13
N SER A 28 -20.98 16.45 -12.16
CA SER A 28 -20.53 15.61 -11.07
C SER A 28 -19.95 14.37 -11.72
N VAL A 29 -18.63 14.33 -11.88
CA VAL A 29 -17.91 13.08 -12.06
C VAL A 29 -18.10 12.36 -10.73
N THR A 30 -19.21 11.62 -10.61
CA THR A 30 -19.38 10.67 -9.53
C THR A 30 -18.20 9.73 -9.64
N SER A 31 -17.30 9.80 -8.66
CA SER A 31 -16.13 8.95 -8.59
C SER A 31 -16.59 7.50 -8.61
N VAL A 32 -16.46 6.84 -9.76
CA VAL A 32 -16.71 5.40 -9.94
C VAL A 32 -15.86 4.57 -8.95
N HIS A 33 -14.82 5.18 -8.36
CA HIS A 33 -13.91 4.58 -7.38
C HIS A 33 -14.44 4.58 -5.94
N ALA A 34 -15.57 5.24 -5.67
CA ALA A 34 -16.12 5.29 -4.31
C ALA A 34 -17.14 4.19 -4.03
N GLN A 35 -17.67 3.47 -5.02
CA GLN A 35 -18.74 2.49 -4.81
C GLN A 35 -18.20 1.09 -4.45
N THR A 36 -19.02 0.30 -3.76
CA THR A 36 -18.80 -1.15 -3.63
C THR A 36 -19.68 -1.88 -4.63
N ILE A 37 -19.08 -2.72 -5.46
CA ILE A 37 -19.80 -3.61 -6.37
C ILE A 37 -19.64 -5.06 -5.93
N HIS A 38 -20.63 -5.86 -6.28
CA HIS A 38 -20.55 -7.30 -6.32
C HIS A 38 -20.33 -7.75 -7.76
N VAL A 39 -19.52 -8.78 -7.93
CA VAL A 39 -19.30 -9.45 -9.21
C VAL A 39 -19.01 -10.92 -8.95
N SER A 40 -19.53 -11.81 -9.80
CA SER A 40 -19.17 -13.23 -9.78
C SER A 40 -18.10 -13.49 -10.83
N ILE A 41 -16.87 -13.75 -10.41
CA ILE A 41 -15.73 -14.03 -11.29
C ILE A 41 -15.57 -15.55 -11.39
N GLN A 42 -15.82 -16.12 -12.57
CA GLN A 42 -15.80 -17.57 -12.79
C GLN A 42 -16.61 -18.36 -11.74
N GLY A 43 -17.75 -17.80 -11.31
CA GLY A 43 -18.64 -18.40 -10.31
C GLY A 43 -18.27 -18.11 -8.85
N LYS A 44 -17.17 -17.39 -8.58
CA LYS A 44 -16.79 -16.96 -7.23
C LYS A 44 -17.30 -15.54 -6.97
N PRO A 45 -18.13 -15.31 -5.94
CA PRO A 45 -18.57 -13.97 -5.60
C PRO A 45 -17.41 -13.16 -5.03
N VAL A 46 -17.28 -11.93 -5.50
CA VAL A 46 -16.29 -10.96 -5.04
C VAL A 46 -16.97 -9.62 -4.82
N GLU A 47 -16.64 -8.96 -3.71
CA GLU A 47 -17.09 -7.60 -3.41
C GLU A 47 -15.91 -6.66 -3.26
N GLY A 48 -15.98 -5.52 -3.93
CA GLY A 48 -14.86 -4.58 -3.94
C GLY A 48 -15.20 -3.27 -4.63
N LYS A 49 -14.23 -2.36 -4.67
CA LYS A 49 -14.34 -1.14 -5.45
C LYS A 49 -13.59 -1.25 -6.79
N PRO A 50 -14.20 -0.79 -7.90
CA PRO A 50 -13.51 -0.73 -9.18
C PRO A 50 -12.35 0.27 -9.12
N ILE A 51 -11.14 -0.22 -9.43
CA ILE A 51 -9.94 0.62 -9.53
C ILE A 51 -9.71 1.04 -10.97
N TYR A 52 -9.96 0.13 -11.91
CA TYR A 52 -9.82 0.39 -13.33
C TYR A 52 -10.84 -0.45 -14.10
N TRP A 53 -11.39 0.12 -15.17
CA TRP A 53 -12.41 -0.52 -15.98
C TRP A 53 -12.23 -0.16 -17.45
N LYS A 54 -12.10 -1.19 -18.29
CA LYS A 54 -12.16 -1.14 -19.76
C LYS A 54 -12.86 -2.38 -20.32
N ASP A 55 -13.10 -2.36 -21.62
CA ASP A 55 -13.86 -3.39 -22.34
C ASP A 55 -13.27 -4.80 -22.24
N ASP A 56 -11.95 -4.91 -22.07
CA ASP A 56 -11.20 -6.16 -22.02
C ASP A 56 -10.57 -6.46 -20.66
N PHE A 57 -10.54 -5.48 -19.75
CA PHE A 57 -9.82 -5.57 -18.49
C PHE A 57 -10.48 -4.77 -17.38
N VAL A 58 -10.71 -5.41 -16.24
CA VAL A 58 -11.18 -4.80 -15.00
C VAL A 58 -10.20 -5.13 -13.89
N ALA A 59 -9.86 -4.12 -13.09
CA ALA A 59 -9.17 -4.28 -11.82
C ALA A 59 -10.09 -3.85 -10.68
N LEU A 60 -10.30 -4.75 -9.73
CA LEU A 60 -11.17 -4.57 -8.58
C LEU A 60 -10.34 -4.74 -7.30
N MET A 61 -10.44 -3.80 -6.37
CA MET A 61 -9.87 -3.96 -5.05
C MET A 61 -10.95 -4.49 -4.10
N GLU A 62 -10.74 -5.69 -3.60
CA GLU A 62 -11.59 -6.33 -2.61
C GLU A 62 -11.59 -5.57 -1.28
N ARG A 63 -12.56 -5.90 -0.43
CA ARG A 63 -12.73 -5.22 0.87
C ARG A 63 -11.62 -5.54 1.87
N ASP A 64 -10.82 -6.58 1.65
CA ASP A 64 -9.63 -6.91 2.42
C ASP A 64 -8.34 -6.28 1.87
N GLY A 65 -8.43 -5.58 0.74
CA GLY A 65 -7.31 -4.94 0.06
C GLY A 65 -6.61 -5.82 -0.98
N ASN A 66 -7.10 -7.04 -1.23
CA ASN A 66 -6.64 -7.86 -2.34
C ASN A 66 -7.01 -7.24 -3.69
N LEU A 67 -6.13 -7.34 -4.68
CA LEU A 67 -6.35 -6.86 -6.03
C LEU A 67 -6.67 -8.03 -6.94
N VAL A 68 -7.86 -8.03 -7.53
CA VAL A 68 -8.25 -9.02 -8.53
C VAL A 68 -8.42 -8.36 -9.88
N THR A 69 -7.90 -9.04 -10.91
CA THR A 69 -8.04 -8.60 -12.30
C THR A 69 -8.71 -9.68 -13.13
N PHE A 70 -9.60 -9.28 -14.01
CA PHE A 70 -10.33 -10.21 -14.88
C PHE A 70 -10.78 -9.52 -16.17
N ALA A 71 -10.99 -10.32 -17.22
CA ALA A 71 -11.69 -9.85 -18.40
C ALA A 71 -13.20 -9.77 -18.11
N PRO A 72 -13.92 -8.71 -18.52
CA PRO A 72 -15.35 -8.56 -18.24
C PRO A 72 -16.20 -9.78 -18.63
N ASN A 73 -15.83 -10.48 -19.70
CA ASN A 73 -16.51 -11.69 -20.20
C ASN A 73 -16.30 -12.94 -19.32
N LYS A 74 -15.42 -12.90 -18.33
CA LYS A 74 -15.22 -13.96 -17.32
C LYS A 74 -16.01 -13.72 -16.04
N ALA A 75 -16.81 -12.67 -16.00
CA ALA A 75 -17.56 -12.26 -14.84
C ALA A 75 -19.03 -11.99 -15.18
N SER A 76 -19.89 -12.15 -14.18
CA SER A 76 -21.34 -11.96 -14.26
C SER A 76 -21.87 -11.34 -12.97
N ASP A 77 -23.18 -11.11 -12.90
CA ASP A 77 -23.87 -10.60 -11.69
C ASP A 77 -23.27 -9.28 -11.16
N TYR A 78 -22.96 -8.36 -12.07
CA TYR A 78 -22.53 -7.02 -11.69
C TYR A 78 -23.68 -6.25 -11.06
N ARG A 79 -23.52 -5.90 -9.79
CA ARG A 79 -24.47 -5.03 -9.09
C ARG A 79 -23.75 -4.11 -8.13
N GLN A 80 -24.25 -2.89 -8.02
CA GLN A 80 -23.80 -1.97 -6.98
C GLN A 80 -24.42 -2.41 -5.65
N VAL A 81 -23.57 -2.70 -4.66
CA VAL A 81 -23.99 -3.08 -3.30
C VAL A 81 -24.11 -1.84 -2.42
N SER A 82 -23.25 -0.85 -2.64
CA SER A 82 -23.23 0.39 -1.87
C SER A 82 -22.68 1.56 -2.71
N PRO A 83 -23.19 2.80 -2.52
CA PRO A 83 -22.62 4.01 -3.13
C PRO A 83 -21.27 4.40 -2.51
N SER A 84 -20.88 3.81 -1.39
CA SER A 84 -19.59 4.03 -0.72
C SER A 84 -18.82 2.72 -0.52
N PHE A 85 -17.49 2.80 -0.50
CA PHE A 85 -16.58 1.72 -0.19
C PHE A 85 -16.21 1.74 1.28
N LYS A 86 -16.22 0.56 1.89
CA LYS A 86 -15.77 0.35 3.25
C LYS A 86 -14.95 -0.92 3.31
N SER A 87 -13.67 -0.78 3.62
CA SER A 87 -12.77 -1.90 3.89
C SER A 87 -13.29 -2.73 5.08
N HIS A 88 -12.90 -3.99 5.11
CA HIS A 88 -13.08 -4.84 6.28
C HIS A 88 -12.37 -4.23 7.49
N SER A 89 -13.02 -4.31 8.64
CA SER A 89 -12.40 -3.85 9.88
C SER A 89 -11.26 -4.78 10.28
N GLN A 90 -10.39 -4.33 11.20
CA GLN A 90 -9.39 -5.24 11.79
C GLN A 90 -10.03 -6.48 12.42
N SER A 91 -11.26 -6.40 12.94
CA SER A 91 -11.92 -7.55 13.55
C SER A 91 -12.39 -8.56 12.49
N ASP A 92 -12.94 -8.07 11.37
CA ASP A 92 -13.39 -8.91 10.26
C ASP A 92 -12.19 -9.67 9.67
N LEU A 93 -11.13 -8.94 9.31
CA LEU A 93 -9.91 -9.52 8.77
C LEU A 93 -9.20 -10.46 9.75
N ARG A 94 -9.24 -10.17 11.06
CA ARG A 94 -8.69 -11.08 12.06
C ARG A 94 -9.41 -12.43 12.03
N GLY A 95 -10.74 -12.44 11.95
CA GLY A 95 -11.53 -13.67 11.86
C GLY A 95 -11.25 -14.46 10.58
N GLU A 96 -11.12 -13.77 9.45
CA GLU A 96 -10.72 -14.36 8.17
C GLU A 96 -9.35 -15.02 8.25
N LEU A 97 -8.34 -14.30 8.76
CA LEU A 97 -6.98 -14.83 8.92
C LEU A 97 -6.92 -15.99 9.92
N GLN A 98 -7.68 -15.94 11.02
CA GLN A 98 -7.78 -17.06 11.97
C GLN A 98 -8.37 -18.32 11.31
N THR A 99 -9.33 -18.13 10.40
CA THR A 99 -9.92 -19.22 9.62
C THR A 99 -8.94 -19.76 8.57
N GLU A 100 -8.21 -18.87 7.89
CA GLU A 100 -7.22 -19.20 6.85
C GLU A 100 -6.06 -20.02 7.41
N PHE A 101 -5.50 -19.62 8.56
CA PHE A 101 -4.28 -20.23 9.11
C PHE A 101 -4.55 -21.30 10.19
N GLY A 102 -5.74 -21.31 10.79
CA GLY A 102 -6.12 -22.28 11.81
C GLY A 102 -5.35 -22.14 13.12
N ARG A 103 -5.54 -23.13 14.01
CA ARG A 103 -5.14 -23.05 15.44
C ARG A 103 -3.63 -23.09 15.70
N SER A 104 -2.82 -23.45 14.71
CA SER A 104 -1.35 -23.42 14.83
C SER A 104 -0.80 -22.00 14.78
N PHE A 105 -1.62 -21.03 14.37
CA PHE A 105 -1.28 -19.63 14.28
C PHE A 105 -2.18 -18.79 15.20
N GLU A 106 -1.64 -17.66 15.62
CA GLU A 106 -2.39 -16.58 16.25
C GLU A 106 -2.31 -15.33 15.37
N VAL A 107 -3.33 -14.48 15.47
CA VAL A 107 -3.41 -13.22 14.74
C VAL A 107 -3.44 -12.07 15.73
N THR A 108 -2.30 -11.41 15.90
CA THR A 108 -2.17 -10.26 16.79
C THR A 108 -2.41 -8.96 16.02
N GLY A 109 -3.31 -8.12 16.53
CA GLY A 109 -3.50 -6.76 16.00
C GLY A 109 -2.68 -5.71 16.76
N THR A 110 -2.20 -4.71 16.01
CA THR A 110 -1.59 -3.49 16.54
C THR A 110 -2.38 -2.26 16.07
N GLY A 111 -1.78 -1.07 16.12
CA GLY A 111 -2.39 0.14 15.56
C GLY A 111 -2.69 -0.01 14.06
N HIS A 112 -1.73 -0.51 13.28
CA HIS A 112 -1.83 -0.57 11.83
C HIS A 112 -1.75 -1.99 11.26
N TYR A 113 -1.24 -2.96 12.02
CA TYR A 113 -1.01 -4.32 11.54
C TYR A 113 -2.00 -5.35 12.08
N LEU A 114 -2.20 -6.39 11.27
CA LEU A 114 -2.56 -7.74 11.71
C LEU A 114 -1.39 -8.66 11.38
N VAL A 115 -0.76 -9.23 12.40
CA VAL A 115 0.38 -10.12 12.26
C VAL A 115 -0.05 -11.55 12.56
N VAL A 116 0.02 -12.39 11.55
CA VAL A 116 -0.15 -13.84 11.66
C VAL A 116 1.19 -14.45 12.03
N HIS A 117 1.25 -15.16 13.15
CA HIS A 117 2.49 -15.77 13.64
C HIS A 117 2.18 -17.12 14.32
N PRO A 118 3.17 -18.01 14.53
CA PRO A 118 2.95 -19.23 15.29
C PRO A 118 2.39 -18.90 16.68
N ALA A 119 1.50 -19.75 17.20
CA ALA A 119 0.86 -19.52 18.48
C ALA A 119 1.90 -19.30 19.62
N GLY A 120 1.64 -18.32 20.50
CA GLY A 120 2.55 -17.96 21.58
C GLY A 120 3.75 -17.08 21.19
N GLN A 121 3.82 -16.61 19.94
CA GLN A 121 4.93 -15.76 19.47
C GLN A 121 4.56 -14.27 19.30
N ARG A 122 3.52 -13.79 19.97
CA ARG A 122 3.07 -12.41 19.90
C ARG A 122 4.21 -11.40 20.08
N ASP A 123 4.94 -11.53 21.18
CA ASP A 123 5.98 -10.58 21.62
C ASP A 123 7.19 -10.55 20.69
N LYS A 124 7.30 -11.50 19.76
CA LYS A 124 8.39 -11.55 18.78
C LYS A 124 8.11 -10.69 17.54
N TRP A 125 6.86 -10.47 17.16
CA TRP A 125 6.54 -10.01 15.81
C TRP A 125 5.66 -8.76 15.74
N ALA A 126 4.56 -8.74 16.49
CA ALA A 126 3.51 -7.73 16.30
C ALA A 126 4.03 -6.30 16.48
N ASP A 127 4.68 -6.04 17.62
CA ASP A 127 5.18 -4.70 17.94
C ASP A 127 6.32 -4.27 17.00
N ARG A 128 7.07 -5.21 16.42
CA ARG A 128 8.16 -4.90 15.48
C ARG A 128 7.62 -4.32 14.19
N PHE A 129 6.61 -4.94 13.58
CA PHE A 129 5.98 -4.41 12.37
C PHE A 129 5.34 -3.03 12.60
N GLU A 130 4.70 -2.84 13.76
CA GLU A 130 4.16 -1.52 14.13
C GLU A 130 5.25 -0.46 14.28
N GLN A 131 6.38 -0.79 14.91
CA GLN A 131 7.51 0.13 15.07
C GLN A 131 8.14 0.50 13.73
N LEU A 132 8.32 -0.47 12.82
CA LEU A 132 8.84 -0.24 11.48
C LEU A 132 7.94 0.71 10.69
N TYR A 133 6.62 0.48 10.69
CA TYR A 133 5.69 1.39 10.03
C TYR A 133 5.75 2.81 10.60
N ARG A 134 5.78 2.96 11.94
CA ARG A 134 5.89 4.28 12.57
C ARG A 134 7.18 4.99 12.19
N SER A 135 8.29 4.26 12.16
CA SER A 135 9.58 4.81 11.75
C SER A 135 9.59 5.25 10.30
N MET A 136 9.13 4.41 9.37
CA MET A 136 9.05 4.72 7.95
C MET A 136 8.11 5.90 7.69
N HIS A 137 6.95 5.91 8.36
CA HIS A 137 6.02 7.03 8.29
C HIS A 137 6.69 8.33 8.80
N HIS A 138 7.42 8.27 9.92
CA HIS A 138 8.17 9.42 10.42
C HIS A 138 9.26 9.87 9.43
N TYR A 139 10.02 8.94 8.84
CA TYR A 139 11.07 9.22 7.87
C TYR A 139 10.55 10.08 6.70
N PHE A 140 9.41 9.71 6.12
CA PHE A 140 8.81 10.46 5.01
C PHE A 140 8.18 11.78 5.47
N ARG A 141 7.50 11.80 6.62
CA ARG A 141 6.91 13.05 7.17
C ARG A 141 7.97 14.10 7.47
N ALA A 142 9.12 13.70 8.02
CA ALA A 142 10.27 14.59 8.26
C ALA A 142 10.83 15.22 6.97
N ARG A 143 10.55 14.60 5.81
CA ARG A 143 10.92 15.08 4.47
C ARG A 143 9.75 15.74 3.73
N SER A 144 8.71 16.13 4.45
CA SER A 144 7.54 16.86 3.94
C SER A 144 6.69 16.09 2.92
N PHE A 145 6.78 14.76 2.87
CA PHE A 145 5.86 13.97 2.05
C PHE A 145 4.44 14.01 2.63
N ALA A 146 3.45 14.22 1.75
CA ALA A 146 2.04 14.14 2.10
C ALA A 146 1.57 12.69 2.13
N LEU A 147 1.69 12.07 3.31
CA LEU A 147 1.29 10.68 3.52
C LEU A 147 -0.21 10.51 3.72
N LYS A 148 -0.73 9.37 3.27
CA LYS A 148 -2.08 8.87 3.54
C LYS A 148 -2.03 7.81 4.63
N ASN A 149 -3.12 7.66 5.38
CA ASN A 149 -3.31 6.49 6.23
C ASN A 149 -3.59 5.25 5.35
N PRO A 150 -3.11 4.06 5.75
CA PRO A 150 -3.50 2.81 5.10
C PRO A 150 -5.03 2.65 5.08
N GLU A 151 -5.59 2.31 3.92
CA GLU A 151 -7.03 2.06 3.77
C GLU A 151 -7.45 0.72 4.39
N PHE A 152 -6.50 -0.19 4.53
CA PHE A 152 -6.66 -1.53 5.09
C PHE A 152 -5.63 -1.75 6.19
N PRO A 153 -5.94 -2.59 7.20
CA PRO A 153 -4.91 -3.14 8.09
C PRO A 153 -3.78 -3.78 7.26
N LEU A 154 -2.53 -3.49 7.61
CA LEU A 154 -1.37 -4.10 6.98
C LEU A 154 -1.22 -5.53 7.49
N ILE A 155 -1.02 -6.48 6.59
CA ILE A 155 -0.95 -7.91 6.96
C ILE A 155 0.49 -8.39 6.81
N ALA A 156 1.01 -9.02 7.86
CA ALA A 156 2.27 -9.74 7.82
C ALA A 156 2.07 -11.18 8.30
N ILE A 157 2.62 -12.14 7.56
CA ILE A 157 2.51 -13.57 7.83
C ILE A 157 3.90 -14.13 8.07
N VAL A 158 4.12 -14.62 9.28
CA VAL A 158 5.37 -15.24 9.71
C VAL A 158 5.18 -16.73 9.87
N PHE A 159 5.80 -17.50 8.99
CA PHE A 159 5.81 -18.96 9.03
C PHE A 159 6.91 -19.47 9.98
N PRO A 160 6.67 -20.59 10.69
CA PRO A 160 7.67 -21.15 11.61
C PRO A 160 8.88 -21.77 10.91
N THR A 161 8.74 -22.13 9.62
CA THR A 161 9.80 -22.80 8.84
C THR A 161 9.79 -22.33 7.39
N GLN A 162 10.96 -22.42 6.74
CA GLN A 162 11.09 -22.23 5.30
C GLN A 162 10.17 -23.18 4.51
N GLN A 163 10.05 -24.43 4.96
CA GLN A 163 9.23 -25.44 4.29
C GLN A 163 7.74 -25.08 4.28
N SER A 164 7.20 -24.57 5.39
CA SER A 164 5.79 -24.14 5.46
C SER A 164 5.55 -22.88 4.63
N TYR A 165 6.51 -21.96 4.62
CA TYR A 165 6.48 -20.77 3.76
C TYR A 165 6.48 -21.12 2.27
N LEU A 166 7.42 -21.96 1.81
CA LEU A 166 7.50 -22.36 0.40
C LEU A 166 6.24 -23.13 -0.05
N ARG A 167 5.69 -23.98 0.82
CA ARG A 167 4.43 -24.68 0.56
C ARG A 167 3.28 -23.69 0.36
N PHE A 168 3.15 -22.70 1.25
CA PHE A 168 2.11 -21.69 1.16
C PHE A 168 2.26 -20.84 -0.10
N ALA A 169 3.47 -20.38 -0.41
CA ALA A 169 3.74 -19.62 -1.64
C ALA A 169 3.33 -20.41 -2.90
N GLN A 170 3.73 -21.70 -2.97
CA GLN A 170 3.37 -22.58 -4.08
C GLN A 170 1.86 -22.79 -4.21
N GLN A 171 1.15 -22.98 -3.10
CA GLN A 171 -0.31 -23.15 -3.08
C GLN A 171 -1.05 -21.91 -3.57
N ASN A 172 -0.48 -20.73 -3.35
CA ASN A 172 -1.01 -19.44 -3.83
C ASN A 172 -0.46 -19.04 -5.20
N GLY A 173 0.12 -19.99 -5.96
CA GLY A 173 0.58 -19.75 -7.33
C GLY A 173 1.87 -18.92 -7.43
N ARG A 174 2.53 -18.61 -6.31
CA ARG A 174 3.80 -17.89 -6.28
C ARG A 174 4.96 -18.88 -6.29
N ARG A 175 5.86 -18.74 -7.28
CA ARG A 175 7.13 -19.48 -7.32
C ARG A 175 8.20 -18.61 -6.70
N VAL A 176 8.53 -18.92 -5.45
CA VAL A 176 9.56 -18.20 -4.70
C VAL A 176 10.83 -19.06 -4.65
N SER A 177 12.00 -18.43 -4.81
CA SER A 177 13.28 -19.12 -4.65
C SER A 177 13.39 -19.65 -3.22
N SER A 178 14.04 -20.80 -3.03
CA SER A 178 14.36 -21.27 -1.68
C SER A 178 15.21 -20.25 -0.92
N SER A 179 16.03 -19.44 -1.59
CA SER A 179 16.86 -18.41 -0.96
C SER A 179 16.10 -17.14 -0.51
N THR A 180 14.84 -16.96 -0.90
CA THR A 180 14.07 -15.76 -0.55
C THR A 180 13.50 -15.87 0.86
N LEU A 181 13.97 -15.02 1.78
CA LEU A 181 13.59 -15.05 3.20
C LEU A 181 12.16 -14.50 3.47
N GLY A 182 11.68 -13.64 2.58
CA GLY A 182 10.33 -13.12 2.57
C GLY A 182 10.08 -12.26 1.34
N TYR A 183 8.83 -11.85 1.12
CA TYR A 183 8.45 -10.89 0.10
C TYR A 183 7.15 -10.17 0.49
N TYR A 184 7.03 -8.92 0.08
CA TYR A 184 5.77 -8.19 -0.01
C TYR A 184 5.08 -8.49 -1.34
N ASP A 185 3.81 -8.85 -1.28
CA ASP A 185 2.98 -9.07 -2.46
C ASP A 185 2.05 -7.86 -2.69
N PRO A 186 2.23 -7.07 -3.77
CA PRO A 186 1.36 -5.93 -4.06
C PRO A 186 -0.06 -6.32 -4.48
N GLU A 187 -0.31 -7.56 -4.91
CA GLU A 187 -1.67 -8.04 -5.24
C GLU A 187 -2.46 -8.29 -3.95
N SER A 188 -1.94 -9.12 -3.04
CA SER A 188 -2.63 -9.45 -1.79
C SER A 188 -2.44 -8.41 -0.68
N ASN A 189 -1.49 -7.48 -0.85
CA ASN A 189 -1.07 -6.51 0.16
C ASN A 189 -0.43 -7.13 1.42
N ARG A 190 0.10 -8.35 1.32
CA ARG A 190 0.62 -9.10 2.46
C ARG A 190 2.13 -9.23 2.39
N ILE A 191 2.80 -9.10 3.53
CA ILE A 191 4.17 -9.60 3.71
C ILE A 191 4.09 -11.08 4.06
N GLN A 192 4.89 -11.91 3.42
CA GLN A 192 5.02 -13.32 3.71
C GLN A 192 6.49 -13.65 3.94
N MET A 193 6.81 -14.27 5.08
CA MET A 193 8.19 -14.58 5.45
C MET A 193 8.24 -15.77 6.41
N PHE A 194 9.43 -16.31 6.67
CA PHE A 194 9.61 -17.31 7.72
C PHE A 194 10.62 -16.86 8.77
N ASP A 195 10.47 -17.38 9.98
CA ASP A 195 11.43 -17.12 11.07
C ASP A 195 12.69 -17.97 10.88
N ILE A 196 13.80 -17.35 10.45
CA ILE A 196 15.08 -18.03 10.30
C ILE A 196 15.76 -18.34 11.65
N THR A 197 15.30 -17.69 12.74
CA THR A 197 15.83 -17.84 14.10
C THR A 197 15.13 -18.94 14.90
N ALA A 198 14.04 -19.52 14.38
CA ALA A 198 13.24 -20.51 15.10
C ALA A 198 14.03 -21.74 15.57
N ASN A 199 15.16 -22.06 14.92
CA ASN A 199 16.06 -23.17 15.27
C ASN A 199 17.41 -22.71 15.87
N ARG A 200 17.59 -21.42 16.18
CA ARG A 200 18.82 -20.88 16.75
C ARG A 200 18.49 -20.16 18.06
N GLU A 201 18.97 -20.69 19.18
CA GLU A 201 18.61 -20.21 20.53
C GLU A 201 19.21 -18.84 20.92
N ASN A 202 19.88 -18.13 20.02
CA ASN A 202 20.57 -16.88 20.36
C ASN A 202 19.86 -15.63 19.81
N PHE A 203 19.55 -14.69 20.71
CA PHE A 203 19.02 -13.35 20.41
C PHE A 203 19.89 -12.53 19.42
N ALA A 204 21.15 -12.92 19.20
CA ALA A 204 22.06 -12.30 18.24
C ALA A 204 21.66 -12.52 16.77
N ASP A 205 20.86 -13.56 16.45
CA ASP A 205 20.40 -13.85 15.09
C ASP A 205 19.28 -12.91 14.59
N TRP A 206 18.85 -11.92 15.40
CA TRP A 206 17.86 -10.90 15.02
C TRP A 206 18.23 -10.18 13.72
N TYR A 207 19.49 -9.74 13.59
CA TYR A 207 19.94 -8.96 12.44
C TYR A 207 19.69 -9.67 11.11
N THR A 208 19.80 -10.99 11.12
CA THR A 208 19.61 -11.83 9.94
C THR A 208 18.15 -11.78 9.43
N ASN A 209 17.16 -11.66 10.33
CA ASN A 209 15.75 -11.48 9.96
C ASN A 209 15.44 -10.00 9.67
N ALA A 210 16.11 -9.10 10.39
CA ALA A 210 15.81 -7.68 10.42
C ALA A 210 15.86 -7.05 9.02
N GLU A 211 16.93 -7.26 8.27
CA GLU A 211 17.12 -6.62 6.96
C GLU A 211 15.99 -6.96 5.99
N THR A 212 15.64 -8.25 5.87
CA THR A 212 14.51 -8.67 5.03
C THR A 212 13.18 -8.10 5.55
N ILE A 213 12.91 -8.17 6.86
CA ILE A 213 11.66 -7.61 7.42
C ILE A 213 11.54 -6.13 7.11
N ILE A 214 12.63 -5.39 7.32
CA ILE A 214 12.69 -3.94 7.08
C ILE A 214 12.47 -3.65 5.59
N HIS A 215 13.10 -4.42 4.69
CA HIS A 215 12.95 -4.28 3.25
C HIS A 215 11.49 -4.46 2.83
N GLU A 216 10.85 -5.56 3.23
CA GLU A 216 9.47 -5.85 2.84
C GLU A 216 8.45 -4.92 3.53
N ALA A 217 8.70 -4.54 4.78
CA ALA A 217 7.89 -3.53 5.48
C ALA A 217 8.01 -2.15 4.81
N ALA A 218 9.17 -1.80 4.25
CA ALA A 218 9.36 -0.57 3.50
C ALA A 218 8.52 -0.57 2.22
N HIS A 219 8.53 -1.67 1.47
CA HIS A 219 7.65 -1.83 0.32
C HIS A 219 6.17 -1.68 0.71
N GLN A 220 5.71 -2.49 1.67
CA GLN A 220 4.32 -2.46 2.09
C GLN A 220 3.90 -1.07 2.57
N THR A 221 4.71 -0.42 3.41
CA THR A 221 4.42 0.93 3.90
C THR A 221 4.32 1.90 2.71
N ALA A 222 5.32 1.94 1.82
CA ALA A 222 5.36 2.85 0.70
C ALA A 222 4.13 2.73 -0.23
N PHE A 223 3.69 1.50 -0.50
CA PHE A 223 2.51 1.21 -1.31
C PHE A 223 1.18 1.58 -0.65
N ASN A 224 1.12 1.65 0.68
CA ASN A 224 -0.11 1.92 1.44
C ASN A 224 -0.23 3.37 1.94
N VAL A 225 0.88 4.13 1.99
CA VAL A 225 0.86 5.54 2.45
C VAL A 225 0.97 6.55 1.31
N GLY A 226 0.96 6.10 0.06
CA GLY A 226 0.94 6.94 -1.14
C GLY A 226 2.31 7.37 -1.68
N ILE A 227 3.39 6.70 -1.27
CA ILE A 227 4.73 6.88 -1.87
C ILE A 227 4.85 6.09 -3.18
N HIS A 228 4.30 4.88 -3.20
CA HIS A 228 4.14 4.07 -4.39
C HIS A 228 2.66 3.83 -4.66
N ASN A 229 2.35 3.31 -5.86
CA ASN A 229 0.98 3.02 -6.28
C ASN A 229 0.88 1.54 -6.66
N ARG A 230 0.06 0.78 -5.93
CA ARG A 230 -0.17 -0.66 -6.18
C ARG A 230 -0.79 -0.93 -7.56
N PHE A 231 -1.38 0.08 -8.18
CA PHE A 231 -2.14 -0.01 -9.43
C PHE A 231 -1.40 0.59 -10.63
N ALA A 232 -0.15 1.00 -10.45
CA ALA A 232 0.67 1.54 -11.53
C ALA A 232 2.04 0.87 -11.53
N VAL A 233 2.64 0.80 -12.72
CA VAL A 233 4.02 0.33 -12.86
C VAL A 233 4.93 1.36 -12.18
N THR A 234 5.60 0.93 -11.11
CA THR A 234 6.64 1.72 -10.46
C THR A 234 7.99 1.18 -10.93
N PRO A 235 8.95 2.04 -11.36
CA PRO A 235 10.25 1.57 -11.83
C PRO A 235 10.96 0.74 -10.77
N ARG A 236 11.52 -0.41 -11.15
CA ARG A 236 12.15 -1.34 -10.22
C ARG A 236 13.24 -0.69 -9.36
N TRP A 237 14.10 0.12 -9.97
CA TRP A 237 15.18 0.82 -9.24
C TRP A 237 14.66 1.69 -8.10
N LEU A 238 13.45 2.25 -8.23
CA LEU A 238 12.83 3.09 -7.23
C LEU A 238 12.25 2.26 -6.08
N ILE A 239 11.58 1.13 -6.39
CA ILE A 239 11.01 0.23 -5.39
C ILE A 239 12.14 -0.41 -4.56
N GLU A 240 13.05 -1.11 -5.23
CA GLU A 240 14.15 -1.86 -4.61
C GLU A 240 15.12 -0.89 -3.91
N GLY A 241 15.45 0.23 -4.56
CA GLY A 241 16.32 1.25 -3.98
C GLY A 241 15.75 1.86 -2.70
N LEU A 242 14.42 1.96 -2.58
CA LEU A 242 13.77 2.39 -1.34
C LEU A 242 13.87 1.32 -0.26
N GLY A 243 13.64 0.04 -0.59
CA GLY A 243 13.83 -1.07 0.35
C GLY A 243 15.26 -1.11 0.89
N THR A 244 16.24 -1.08 -0.01
CA THR A 244 17.68 -1.05 0.31
C THR A 244 18.11 0.19 1.11
N LEU A 245 17.46 1.34 0.88
CA LEU A 245 17.69 2.54 1.69
C LEU A 245 17.26 2.30 3.15
N PHE A 246 16.10 1.68 3.36
CA PHE A 246 15.58 1.42 4.70
C PHE A 246 16.34 0.34 5.45
N GLU A 247 17.09 -0.54 4.79
CA GLU A 247 17.97 -1.50 5.48
C GLU A 247 19.05 -0.81 6.34
N ALA A 248 19.45 0.42 6.00
CA ALA A 248 20.46 1.16 6.76
C ALA A 248 19.93 1.58 8.16
N PRO A 249 20.58 1.19 9.28
CA PRO A 249 20.10 1.46 10.64
C PRO A 249 19.79 2.93 10.94
N GLY A 250 20.60 3.86 10.44
CA GLY A 250 20.37 5.30 10.62
C GLY A 250 19.14 5.85 9.88
N VAL A 251 18.51 5.06 9.00
CA VAL A 251 17.30 5.43 8.26
C VAL A 251 16.05 5.06 9.04
N TRP A 252 15.95 3.83 9.54
CA TRP A 252 14.76 3.33 10.25
C TRP A 252 14.88 3.39 11.79
N ASP A 253 16.07 3.62 12.34
CA ASP A 253 16.28 3.80 13.78
C ASP A 253 17.24 4.97 14.06
N SER A 254 16.92 6.12 13.46
CA SER A 254 17.75 7.33 13.56
C SER A 254 17.94 7.87 14.99
N HIS A 255 17.11 7.44 15.95
CA HIS A 255 17.26 7.82 17.35
C HIS A 255 18.42 7.08 18.01
N ALA A 256 18.53 5.76 17.82
CA ALA A 256 19.66 4.98 18.31
C ALA A 256 20.90 5.10 17.40
N HIS A 257 20.72 5.50 16.14
CA HIS A 257 21.76 5.58 15.11
C HIS A 257 21.83 7.01 14.51
N PRO A 258 22.24 8.02 15.30
CA PRO A 258 22.15 9.43 14.88
C PRO A 258 23.19 9.83 13.83
N ASP A 259 24.29 9.09 13.70
CA ASP A 259 25.36 9.40 12.75
C ASP A 259 24.85 9.30 11.31
N ALA A 260 25.07 10.37 10.52
CA ALA A 260 24.72 10.41 9.11
C ALA A 260 25.40 9.31 8.30
N THR A 261 26.58 8.83 8.72
CA THR A 261 27.27 7.73 8.04
C THR A 261 26.52 6.40 8.13
N GLN A 262 25.68 6.23 9.16
CA GLN A 262 24.83 5.04 9.36
C GLN A 262 23.55 5.08 8.54
N ARG A 263 23.32 6.15 7.77
CA ARG A 263 22.21 6.27 6.81
C ARG A 263 22.57 5.75 5.42
N VAL A 264 23.76 5.16 5.29
CA VAL A 264 24.24 4.55 4.04
C VAL A 264 24.30 3.04 4.25
N ASN A 265 23.65 2.30 3.36
CA ASN A 265 23.81 0.85 3.31
C ASN A 265 25.19 0.51 2.73
N ARG A 266 26.18 0.31 3.62
CA ARG A 266 27.58 0.09 3.25
C ARG A 266 27.78 -1.24 2.52
N ALA A 267 27.12 -2.30 2.97
CA ALA A 267 27.22 -3.62 2.36
C ALA A 267 26.77 -3.58 0.89
N GLN A 268 25.62 -2.96 0.61
CA GLN A 268 25.12 -2.81 -0.76
C GLN A 268 25.99 -1.86 -1.59
N LEU A 269 26.46 -0.75 -0.99
CA LEU A 269 27.36 0.17 -1.68
C LEU A 269 28.69 -0.50 -2.08
N GLU A 270 29.23 -1.38 -1.25
CA GLU A 270 30.41 -2.18 -1.56
C GLU A 270 30.13 -3.22 -2.64
N TYR A 271 28.96 -3.88 -2.60
CA TYR A 271 28.55 -4.83 -3.63
C TYR A 271 28.43 -4.19 -5.04
N TYR A 272 28.06 -2.91 -5.12
CA TYR A 272 27.94 -2.19 -6.40
C TYR A 272 29.26 -1.60 -6.93
N ARG A 273 30.33 -1.62 -6.14
CA ARG A 273 31.65 -1.09 -6.54
C ARG A 273 32.51 -2.16 -7.20
#